data_AF-A0A9D0LLZ9-F1
#
_entry.id   AF-A0A9D0LLZ9-F1
#
_cell.length_a   1.000
_cell.length_b   1.000
_cell.length_c   1.000
_cell.angle_alpha   90.00
_cell.angle_beta   90.00
_cell.angle_gamma   90.00
#
_symmetry.space_group_name_H-M   'P 1'
#
loop_
_entity.id
_entity.type
_entity.pdbx_description
1 polymer ?
#
loop_
_entity_poly.entity_id
_entity_poly.type
_entity_poly.pdbx_seq_one_letter_code
_entity_poly.pdbx_strand_id
1 'polypeptide(L)'
;MMTRKIPLRFLFPLLVLPFLSACQAVEVNARAEKGASPHGLAAAQQVRAHQGEETRVLDLRQSRELKQIIPLLAEKRVVYVGETHDQYSHHLTQLEIIRELYRRNPDLAIGLEFFQWPFQPALDRYIAGETGETGLLQESEWYDRWIYDYRLYRPIIAFAREKGIPLVALNVPKELVARVSSVGLAGLDEAERAKLPAEIDSGDQAYRQRLKKVFQRHAGMSGKRFDRFVEVQLLWDEGMARSVADYLKAHPGRRMVVLAGSGHLMFGSGIPNRVNRRLPVTSAIVLPGDRLQLAPGIADFITYPGSEQLPPAGMMGIYLAEGAQGVRVGGLAPGSAAEQVGVRKGDLIRTLNGSDIQRVADIRIALLDKSPGDRVKLEVRRKGVLWGEDDLAFDITLGDPD
;
A
#
# COMPACT_ATOMS: atom_id res chain seq x y z
N MET A 1 20.32 -34.18 45.21
CA MET A 1 19.42 -34.49 44.08
C MET A 1 18.01 -34.02 44.43
N MET A 2 17.58 -32.88 43.88
CA MET A 2 16.16 -32.53 43.73
C MET A 2 16.11 -31.29 42.82
N THR A 3 15.84 -31.53 41.54
CA THR A 3 15.67 -30.53 40.49
C THR A 3 14.24 -30.00 40.54
N ARG A 4 14.05 -28.74 40.96
CA ARG A 4 12.78 -28.02 40.76
C ARG A 4 12.85 -27.29 39.42
N LYS A 5 12.04 -27.74 38.46
CA LYS A 5 11.76 -27.05 37.20
C LYS A 5 10.87 -25.84 37.49
N ILE A 6 11.31 -24.65 37.10
CA ILE A 6 10.50 -23.42 37.04
C ILE A 6 10.00 -23.29 35.59
N PRO A 7 8.70 -23.03 35.34
CA PRO A 7 8.18 -22.93 33.97
C PRO A 7 8.62 -21.61 33.32
N LEU A 8 9.28 -21.74 32.17
CA LEU A 8 9.60 -20.65 31.26
C LEU A 8 8.30 -20.15 30.62
N ARG A 9 7.74 -19.06 31.14
CA ARG A 9 6.75 -18.22 30.47
C ARG A 9 7.40 -16.86 30.22
N PHE A 10 7.09 -16.26 29.08
CA PHE A 10 7.61 -15.01 28.48
C PHE A 10 8.78 -15.19 27.50
N LEU A 11 8.43 -15.25 26.21
CA LEU A 11 8.79 -14.27 25.16
C LEU A 11 8.42 -14.88 23.79
N PHE A 12 7.36 -14.39 23.16
CA PHE A 12 7.22 -14.44 21.70
C PHE A 12 6.81 -13.04 21.26
N PRO A 13 7.77 -12.19 20.85
CA PRO A 13 7.42 -11.07 20.01
C PRO A 13 7.08 -11.64 18.63
N LEU A 14 5.93 -11.24 18.11
CA LEU A 14 5.50 -11.50 16.73
C LEU A 14 6.58 -10.90 15.80
N LEU A 15 7.47 -11.75 15.29
CA LEU A 15 8.38 -11.37 14.21
C LEU A 15 7.53 -11.14 12.95
N VAL A 16 7.32 -9.88 12.60
CA VAL A 16 6.99 -9.51 11.23
C VAL A 16 8.31 -9.59 10.46
N LEU A 17 8.56 -10.74 9.86
CA LEU A 17 9.64 -10.91 8.88
C LEU A 17 9.19 -10.32 7.54
N PRO A 18 9.96 -9.38 6.95
CA PRO A 18 9.80 -9.03 5.55
C PRO A 18 10.56 -10.10 4.73
N PHE A 19 9.86 -10.80 3.85
CA PHE A 19 10.53 -11.65 2.85
C PHE A 19 10.12 -11.24 1.45
N LEU A 20 11.00 -10.41 0.88
CA LEU A 20 11.59 -10.48 -0.46
C LEU A 20 10.94 -11.44 -1.47
N SER A 21 10.49 -10.83 -2.56
CA SER A 21 10.66 -11.22 -3.96
C SER A 21 11.13 -12.66 -4.25
N ALA A 22 10.24 -13.46 -4.83
CA ALA A 22 10.59 -14.69 -5.53
C ALA A 22 9.77 -14.80 -6.82
N CYS A 23 10.12 -14.02 -7.84
CA CYS A 23 9.89 -14.37 -9.23
C CYS A 23 11.25 -14.75 -9.83
N GLN A 24 11.61 -16.03 -9.74
CA GLN A 24 12.60 -16.58 -10.66
C GLN A 24 11.86 -17.24 -11.81
N ALA A 25 12.20 -16.79 -13.02
CA ALA A 25 11.82 -17.41 -14.27
C ALA A 25 12.40 -18.82 -14.33
N VAL A 26 11.55 -19.81 -14.61
CA VAL A 26 12.02 -21.13 -15.03
C VAL A 26 12.20 -21.08 -16.53
N GLU A 27 13.46 -21.06 -16.98
CA GLU A 27 13.82 -21.38 -18.36
C GLU A 27 13.48 -22.86 -18.61
N VAL A 28 12.57 -23.12 -19.55
CA VAL A 28 12.34 -24.47 -20.06
C VAL A 28 13.30 -24.70 -21.22
N ASN A 29 14.41 -25.39 -20.92
CA ASN A 29 15.29 -25.94 -21.93
C ASN A 29 14.55 -27.04 -22.70
N ALA A 30 14.27 -26.79 -23.98
CA ALA A 30 13.77 -27.78 -24.92
C ALA A 30 14.90 -28.74 -25.28
N ARG A 31 14.87 -29.97 -24.75
CA ARG A 31 15.58 -31.12 -25.33
C ARG A 31 14.57 -32.03 -26.01
N ALA A 32 14.74 -32.15 -27.32
CA ALA A 32 13.98 -33.10 -28.14
C ALA A 32 14.47 -34.52 -27.87
N GLU A 33 13.57 -35.41 -27.47
CA GLU A 33 13.77 -36.84 -27.60
C GLU A 33 12.64 -37.47 -28.40
N LYS A 34 13.06 -38.22 -29.43
CA LYS A 34 12.21 -39.04 -30.31
C LYS A 34 11.84 -40.32 -29.58
N GLY A 35 10.56 -40.68 -29.59
CA GLY A 35 10.10 -42.00 -29.14
C GLY A 35 8.62 -42.18 -29.45
N ALA A 36 8.31 -42.70 -30.64
CA ALA A 36 6.95 -43.12 -31.00
C ALA A 36 6.71 -44.56 -30.51
N SER A 37 5.58 -44.79 -29.84
CA SER A 37 4.80 -46.04 -29.97
C SER A 37 3.40 -45.91 -29.33
N PRO A 38 2.43 -46.71 -29.79
CA PRO A 38 1.09 -46.21 -30.07
C PRO A 38 0.03 -46.96 -29.27
N HIS A 39 -0.54 -46.37 -28.22
CA HIS A 39 -1.79 -46.86 -27.63
C HIS A 39 -2.52 -45.71 -26.92
N GLY A 40 -3.76 -45.46 -27.32
CA GLY A 40 -4.63 -44.54 -26.59
C GLY A 40 -5.61 -43.72 -27.43
N LEU A 41 -6.28 -44.34 -28.40
CA LEU A 41 -7.55 -43.85 -28.94
C LEU A 41 -8.61 -43.84 -27.83
N ALA A 42 -8.55 -42.86 -26.91
CA ALA A 42 -9.55 -42.67 -25.84
C ALA A 42 -9.49 -41.28 -25.18
N ALA A 43 -9.21 -40.21 -25.94
CA ALA A 43 -9.38 -38.83 -25.47
C ALA A 43 -10.16 -37.95 -26.45
N ALA A 44 -10.90 -38.57 -27.37
CA ALA A 44 -11.87 -37.88 -28.22
C ALA A 44 -13.23 -37.87 -27.52
N GLN A 45 -13.30 -37.26 -26.35
CA GLN A 45 -14.56 -37.07 -25.63
C GLN A 45 -14.70 -35.61 -25.24
N GLN A 46 -15.53 -34.93 -26.02
CA GLN A 46 -16.14 -33.62 -25.75
C GLN A 46 -15.18 -32.43 -25.72
N VAL A 47 -14.66 -32.07 -26.90
CA VAL A 47 -14.67 -30.65 -27.27
C VAL A 47 -16.15 -30.29 -27.44
N ARG A 48 -16.84 -29.99 -26.33
CA ARG A 48 -18.10 -29.24 -26.41
C ARG A 48 -17.73 -28.01 -27.23
N ALA A 49 -18.38 -27.85 -28.37
CA ALA A 49 -18.29 -26.63 -29.15
C ALA A 49 -18.48 -25.47 -28.16
N HIS A 50 -17.41 -24.74 -27.85
CA HIS A 50 -17.54 -23.43 -27.29
C HIS A 50 -18.27 -22.65 -28.38
N GLN A 51 -19.60 -22.57 -28.28
CA GLN A 51 -20.35 -21.43 -28.79
C GLN A 51 -20.04 -20.19 -27.93
N GLY A 52 -18.76 -20.03 -27.60
CA GLY A 52 -18.25 -19.30 -26.45
C GLY A 52 -17.26 -18.29 -26.95
N GLU A 53 -17.59 -17.03 -26.67
CA GLU A 53 -16.78 -15.81 -26.76
C GLU A 53 -15.70 -15.80 -27.85
N GLU A 54 -15.91 -14.98 -28.88
CA GLU A 54 -14.89 -14.68 -29.89
C GLU A 54 -13.56 -14.28 -29.23
N THR A 55 -12.46 -14.90 -29.66
CA THR A 55 -11.11 -14.58 -29.20
C THR A 55 -10.80 -13.11 -29.48
N ARG A 56 -10.53 -12.35 -28.41
CA ARG A 56 -10.13 -10.94 -28.53
C ARG A 56 -8.61 -10.83 -28.70
N VAL A 57 -8.19 -9.91 -29.56
CA VAL A 57 -6.77 -9.59 -29.81
C VAL A 57 -6.47 -8.19 -29.28
N LEU A 58 -5.39 -8.07 -28.52
CA LEU A 58 -4.79 -6.78 -28.16
C LEU A 58 -3.64 -6.48 -29.13
N ASP A 59 -3.83 -5.51 -30.03
CA ASP A 59 -2.77 -5.08 -30.96
C ASP A 59 -1.82 -4.10 -30.28
N LEU A 60 -0.69 -4.60 -29.76
CA LEU A 60 0.32 -3.78 -29.10
C LEU A 60 0.99 -2.76 -30.03
N ARG A 61 0.91 -2.95 -31.36
CA ARG A 61 1.40 -1.98 -32.36
C ARG A 61 0.53 -0.72 -32.41
N GLN A 62 -0.69 -0.79 -31.88
CA GLN A 62 -1.61 0.34 -31.73
C GLN A 62 -1.59 0.91 -30.31
N SER A 63 -0.58 0.57 -29.50
CA SER A 63 -0.38 1.20 -28.19
C SER A 63 -0.30 2.72 -28.35
N ARG A 64 -0.94 3.41 -27.42
CA ARG A 64 -1.04 4.87 -27.41
C ARG A 64 -0.15 5.42 -26.33
N GLU A 65 0.43 6.59 -26.57
CA GLU A 65 1.02 7.38 -25.51
C GLU A 65 -0.06 7.85 -24.53
N LEU A 66 0.30 8.00 -23.24
CA LEU A 66 -0.63 8.40 -22.20
C LEU A 66 -1.40 9.68 -22.55
N LYS A 67 -0.69 10.69 -23.09
CA LYS A 67 -1.28 11.97 -23.54
C LYS A 67 -2.47 11.81 -24.50
N GLN A 68 -2.51 10.73 -25.27
CA GLN A 68 -3.56 10.46 -26.25
C GLN A 68 -4.85 9.92 -25.62
N ILE A 69 -4.79 9.35 -24.41
CA ILE A 69 -6.00 8.91 -23.68
C ILE A 69 -6.55 9.99 -22.75
N ILE A 70 -5.76 11.02 -22.42
CA ILE A 70 -6.19 12.10 -21.52
C ILE A 70 -7.50 12.79 -21.95
N PRO A 71 -7.77 13.11 -23.24
CA PRO A 71 -9.07 13.66 -23.64
C PRO A 71 -10.25 12.77 -23.21
N LEU A 72 -10.11 11.45 -23.36
CA LEU A 72 -11.15 10.47 -23.00
C LEU A 72 -11.34 10.41 -21.48
N LEU A 73 -10.25 10.47 -20.71
CA LEU A 73 -10.30 10.54 -19.25
C LEU A 73 -10.92 11.87 -18.77
N ALA A 74 -10.66 12.96 -19.49
CA ALA A 74 -11.17 14.30 -19.20
C ALA A 74 -12.67 14.48 -19.50
N GLU A 75 -13.35 13.47 -20.06
CA GLU A 75 -14.81 13.43 -20.15
C GLU A 75 -15.46 12.77 -18.93
N LYS A 76 -14.66 12.08 -18.10
CA LYS A 76 -15.17 11.31 -16.96
C LYS A 76 -15.29 12.17 -15.72
N ARG A 77 -16.29 11.86 -14.90
CA ARG A 77 -16.50 12.49 -13.60
C ARG A 77 -15.54 11.93 -12.53
N VAL A 78 -15.17 10.66 -12.67
CA VAL A 78 -14.20 9.95 -11.83
C VAL A 78 -13.21 9.17 -12.70
N VAL A 79 -11.92 9.27 -12.40
CA VAL A 79 -10.87 8.45 -13.04
C VAL A 79 -10.20 7.62 -11.97
N TYR A 80 -10.35 6.30 -12.03
CA TYR A 80 -9.69 5.37 -11.12
C TYR A 80 -8.35 4.95 -11.71
N VAL A 81 -7.26 5.16 -10.98
CA VAL A 81 -5.91 4.81 -11.43
C VAL A 81 -5.28 3.82 -10.46
N GLY A 82 -5.13 2.59 -10.94
CA GLY A 82 -4.59 1.48 -10.17
C GLY A 82 -3.10 1.57 -9.95
N GLU A 83 -2.65 0.92 -8.88
CA GLU A 83 -1.23 0.72 -8.60
C GLU A 83 -0.96 -0.66 -7.99
N THR A 84 0.33 -0.93 -7.81
CA THR A 84 0.86 -1.94 -6.90
C THR A 84 1.73 -1.15 -5.93
N HIS A 85 1.49 -1.31 -4.62
CA HIS A 85 1.81 -0.27 -3.64
C HIS A 85 3.31 0.06 -3.49
N ASP A 86 4.19 -0.85 -3.89
CA ASP A 86 5.64 -0.70 -3.84
C ASP A 86 6.28 -0.38 -5.20
N GLN A 87 5.47 -0.20 -6.25
CA GLN A 87 5.96 0.06 -7.61
C GLN A 87 6.00 1.56 -7.91
N TYR A 88 7.19 2.16 -7.81
CA TYR A 88 7.35 3.62 -8.00
C TYR A 88 6.88 4.12 -9.36
N SER A 89 7.16 3.38 -10.45
CA SER A 89 6.70 3.75 -11.79
C SER A 89 5.17 3.81 -11.93
N HIS A 90 4.42 3.08 -11.11
CA HIS A 90 2.96 3.16 -11.09
C HIS A 90 2.52 4.52 -10.53
N HIS A 91 3.15 4.98 -9.45
CA HIS A 91 2.87 6.30 -8.86
C HIS A 91 3.31 7.45 -9.77
N LEU A 92 4.40 7.29 -10.53
CA LEU A 92 4.79 8.26 -11.56
C LEU A 92 3.73 8.35 -12.68
N THR A 93 3.17 7.22 -13.10
CA THR A 93 2.07 7.19 -14.08
C THR A 93 0.81 7.86 -13.50
N GLN A 94 0.48 7.62 -12.22
CA GLN A 94 -0.61 8.32 -11.53
C GLN A 94 -0.41 9.84 -11.55
N LEU A 95 0.80 10.30 -11.22
CA LEU A 95 1.15 11.72 -11.24
C LEU A 95 1.03 12.32 -12.65
N GLU A 96 1.45 11.61 -13.69
CA GLU A 96 1.33 12.08 -15.08
C GLU A 96 -0.14 12.27 -15.47
N ILE A 97 -1.01 11.30 -15.16
CA ILE A 97 -2.47 11.42 -15.38
C ILE A 97 -3.03 12.63 -14.64
N ILE A 98 -2.68 12.80 -13.36
CA ILE A 98 -3.15 13.91 -12.53
C ILE A 98 -2.72 15.25 -13.13
N ARG A 99 -1.45 15.40 -13.52
CA ARG A 99 -0.91 16.62 -14.13
C ARG A 99 -1.63 16.97 -15.42
N GLU A 100 -1.82 15.99 -16.31
CA GLU A 100 -2.46 16.21 -17.60
C GLU A 100 -3.96 16.54 -17.48
N LEU A 101 -4.66 15.90 -16.55
CA LEU A 101 -6.06 16.23 -16.25
C LEU A 101 -6.17 17.63 -15.63
N TYR A 102 -5.30 17.97 -14.68
CA TYR A 102 -5.27 19.29 -14.04
C TYR A 102 -4.99 20.42 -15.04
N ARG A 103 -4.04 20.22 -15.97
CA ARG A 103 -3.74 21.20 -17.04
C ARG A 103 -4.96 21.53 -17.91
N ARG A 104 -5.87 20.57 -18.09
CA ARG A 104 -7.09 20.76 -18.88
C ARG A 104 -8.21 21.40 -18.08
N ASN A 105 -8.40 20.96 -16.84
CA ASN A 105 -9.37 21.54 -15.93
C ASN A 105 -8.87 21.42 -14.47
N PRO A 106 -8.60 22.55 -13.79
CA PRO A 106 -8.09 22.55 -12.42
C PRO A 106 -9.15 22.18 -11.36
N ASP A 107 -10.44 22.07 -11.72
CA ASP A 107 -11.50 21.58 -10.82
C ASP A 107 -11.39 20.08 -10.57
N LEU A 108 -10.34 19.71 -9.83
CA LEU A 108 -9.88 18.35 -9.60
C LEU A 108 -9.65 18.09 -8.11
N ALA A 109 -10.03 16.89 -7.66
CA ALA A 109 -9.71 16.30 -6.37
C ALA A 109 -8.89 15.03 -6.55
N ILE A 110 -8.10 14.65 -5.54
CA ILE A 110 -7.39 13.37 -5.54
C ILE A 110 -7.85 12.58 -4.31
N GLY A 111 -8.51 11.44 -4.54
CA GLY A 111 -8.87 10.48 -3.51
C GLY A 111 -7.76 9.46 -3.31
N LEU A 112 -7.35 9.23 -2.06
CA LEU A 112 -6.21 8.41 -1.70
C LEU A 112 -6.61 7.26 -0.77
N GLU A 113 -6.38 6.01 -1.19
CA GLU A 113 -6.63 4.79 -0.38
C GLU A 113 -5.81 4.76 0.91
N PHE A 114 -4.59 5.27 0.88
CA PHE A 114 -3.63 5.17 1.99
C PHE A 114 -3.85 6.18 3.11
N PHE A 115 -4.85 7.07 2.99
CA PHE A 115 -5.29 7.97 4.06
C PHE A 115 -6.66 7.57 4.59
N GLN A 116 -6.81 7.55 5.92
CA GLN A 116 -8.00 7.09 6.61
C GLN A 116 -8.86 8.27 7.10
N TRP A 117 -10.18 8.09 7.16
CA TRP A 117 -11.16 9.17 7.44
C TRP A 117 -10.81 10.11 8.60
N PRO A 118 -10.34 9.64 9.78
CA PRO A 118 -10.06 10.52 10.91
C PRO A 118 -8.97 11.56 10.63
N PHE A 119 -8.18 11.34 9.57
CA PHE A 119 -7.00 12.13 9.22
C PHE A 119 -7.23 13.08 8.06
N GLN A 120 -8.48 13.25 7.60
CA GLN A 120 -8.83 14.30 6.64
C GLN A 120 -8.34 15.70 7.08
N PRO A 121 -8.44 16.10 8.37
CA PRO A 121 -7.92 17.40 8.79
C PRO A 121 -6.41 17.59 8.57
N ALA A 122 -5.60 16.52 8.65
CA ALA A 122 -4.17 16.59 8.37
C ALA A 122 -3.90 16.89 6.88
N LEU A 123 -4.68 16.27 6.00
CA LEU A 123 -4.64 16.55 4.56
C LEU A 123 -5.03 17.98 4.26
N ASP A 124 -6.13 18.46 4.86
CA ASP A 124 -6.66 19.81 4.60
C ASP A 124 -5.65 20.88 5.04
N ARG A 125 -5.06 20.74 6.23
CA ARG A 125 -4.00 21.63 6.74
C ARG A 125 -2.74 21.57 5.90
N TYR A 126 -2.38 20.37 5.42
CA TYR A 126 -1.26 20.20 4.49
C TYR A 126 -1.56 20.72 3.10
N ILE A 127 -2.80 20.92 2.67
CA ILE A 127 -3.10 21.64 1.42
C ILE A 127 -3.15 23.15 1.65
N ALA A 128 -3.68 23.58 2.80
CA ALA A 128 -3.97 24.99 3.10
C ALA A 128 -2.76 25.89 3.34
N GLY A 129 -1.60 25.35 3.71
CA GLY A 129 -0.47 26.19 4.14
C GLY A 129 0.11 25.78 5.48
N GLU A 130 -0.77 25.28 6.35
CA GLU A 130 -0.64 25.37 7.80
C GLU A 130 0.34 24.37 8.41
N THR A 131 0.58 23.26 7.72
CA THR A 131 1.60 22.28 8.08
C THR A 131 2.50 21.97 6.89
N GLY A 132 3.73 21.53 7.20
CA GLY A 132 4.70 21.04 6.24
C GLY A 132 4.60 19.52 6.05
N GLU A 133 5.51 18.96 5.26
CA GLU A 133 5.53 17.51 4.98
C GLU A 133 5.72 16.66 6.25
N THR A 134 6.64 17.05 7.14
CA THR A 134 6.81 16.39 8.44
C THR A 134 5.52 16.36 9.24
N GLY A 135 4.82 17.50 9.31
CA GLY A 135 3.57 17.58 10.07
C GLY A 135 2.44 16.78 9.42
N LEU A 136 2.35 16.73 8.08
CA LEU A 136 1.45 15.80 7.39
C LEU A 136 1.68 14.35 7.85
N LEU A 137 2.94 13.89 7.81
CA LEU A 137 3.28 12.49 8.13
C LEU A 137 2.99 12.14 9.60
N GLN A 138 3.24 13.07 10.51
CA GLN A 138 2.97 12.90 11.94
C GLN A 138 1.46 12.90 12.21
N GLU A 139 0.76 13.92 11.73
CA GLU A 139 -0.65 14.13 12.00
C GLU A 139 -1.54 13.09 11.33
N SER A 140 -1.13 12.58 10.16
CA SER A 140 -1.84 11.49 9.48
C SER A 140 -1.44 10.10 10.00
N GLU A 141 -0.48 10.03 10.93
CA GLU A 141 0.13 8.80 11.42
C GLU A 141 0.61 7.88 10.29
N TRP A 142 1.25 8.43 9.24
CA TRP A 142 1.57 7.70 8.01
C TRP A 142 2.25 6.36 8.31
N TYR A 143 3.32 6.37 9.10
CA TYR A 143 4.13 5.18 9.36
C TYR A 143 3.52 4.19 10.36
N ASP A 144 2.41 4.55 11.00
CA ASP A 144 1.64 3.66 11.88
C ASP A 144 0.44 3.02 11.17
N ARG A 145 0.05 3.57 10.03
CA ARG A 145 -1.18 3.23 9.31
C ARG A 145 -0.93 2.69 7.92
N TRP A 146 0.18 3.10 7.32
CA TRP A 146 0.61 2.68 6.01
C TRP A 146 2.02 2.10 6.10
N ILE A 147 2.20 0.90 5.54
CA ILE A 147 3.46 0.16 5.66
C ILE A 147 4.50 0.60 4.63
N TYR A 148 4.06 1.28 3.58
CA TYR A 148 4.90 1.62 2.44
C TYR A 148 5.64 2.95 2.66
N ASP A 149 6.76 3.06 1.95
CA ASP A 149 7.61 4.24 1.96
C ASP A 149 6.85 5.45 1.38
N TYR A 150 6.71 6.53 2.16
CA TYR A 150 6.06 7.76 1.73
C TYR A 150 6.69 8.35 0.46
N ARG A 151 8.00 8.13 0.22
CA ARG A 151 8.69 8.65 -0.98
C ARG A 151 8.09 8.13 -2.28
N LEU A 152 7.41 6.98 -2.26
CA LEU A 152 6.66 6.46 -3.40
C LEU A 152 5.53 7.40 -3.85
N TYR A 153 4.89 8.06 -2.88
CA TYR A 153 3.68 8.88 -3.06
C TYR A 153 3.99 10.39 -3.02
N ARG A 154 5.12 10.77 -2.44
CA ARG A 154 5.56 12.15 -2.26
C ARG A 154 5.39 13.03 -3.50
N PRO A 155 5.75 12.59 -4.74
CA PRO A 155 5.56 13.43 -5.93
C PRO A 155 4.10 13.84 -6.18
N ILE A 156 3.14 12.96 -5.88
CA ILE A 156 1.71 13.22 -6.04
C ILE A 156 1.23 14.22 -4.99
N ILE A 157 1.60 13.98 -3.74
CA ILE A 157 1.17 14.78 -2.58
C ILE A 157 1.77 16.20 -2.66
N ALA A 158 3.05 16.30 -3.02
CA ALA A 158 3.72 17.58 -3.23
C ALA A 158 3.09 18.37 -4.40
N PHE A 159 2.78 17.71 -5.52
CA PHE A 159 2.08 18.35 -6.63
C PHE A 159 0.69 18.86 -6.22
N ALA A 160 -0.04 18.08 -5.41
CA ALA A 160 -1.34 18.49 -4.90
C ALA A 160 -1.24 19.75 -4.04
N ARG A 161 -0.26 19.83 -3.13
CA ARG A 161 -0.01 21.05 -2.33
C ARG A 161 0.42 22.22 -3.20
N GLU A 162 1.35 22.02 -4.14
CA GLU A 162 1.81 23.08 -5.05
C GLU A 162 0.65 23.71 -5.83
N LYS A 163 -0.33 22.91 -6.25
CA LYS A 163 -1.47 23.36 -7.04
C LYS A 163 -2.73 23.64 -6.23
N GLY A 164 -2.69 23.47 -4.91
CA GLY A 164 -3.85 23.61 -4.04
C GLY A 164 -4.98 22.63 -4.41
N ILE A 165 -4.64 21.43 -4.89
CA ILE A 165 -5.58 20.36 -5.21
C ILE A 165 -5.98 19.65 -3.91
N PRO A 166 -7.26 19.67 -3.50
CA PRO A 166 -7.69 18.94 -2.31
C PRO A 166 -7.46 17.45 -2.41
N LEU A 167 -6.89 16.90 -1.34
CA LEU A 167 -6.70 15.47 -1.11
C LEU A 167 -7.85 14.95 -0.25
N VAL A 168 -8.35 13.75 -0.56
CA VAL A 168 -9.47 13.14 0.15
C VAL A 168 -9.05 11.79 0.72
N ALA A 169 -9.16 11.64 2.04
CA ALA A 169 -8.92 10.41 2.76
C ALA A 169 -10.06 9.42 2.49
N LEU A 170 -9.77 8.35 1.75
CA LEU A 170 -10.82 7.45 1.30
C LEU A 170 -11.13 6.34 2.30
N ASN A 171 -10.15 5.86 3.06
CA ASN A 171 -10.26 4.54 3.66
C ASN A 171 -10.76 4.57 5.11
N VAL A 172 -11.30 3.45 5.56
CA VAL A 172 -11.77 3.28 6.94
C VAL A 172 -10.61 3.26 7.94
N PRO A 173 -10.85 3.62 9.21
CA PRO A 173 -9.84 3.49 10.27
C PRO A 173 -9.35 2.05 10.44
N LYS A 174 -8.04 1.84 10.59
CA LYS A 174 -7.45 0.49 10.80
C LYS A 174 -8.03 -0.20 12.03
N GLU A 175 -8.46 0.56 13.03
CA GLU A 175 -9.08 0.06 14.25
C GLU A 175 -10.39 -0.66 13.93
N LEU A 176 -11.23 -0.07 13.08
CA LEU A 176 -12.48 -0.70 12.62
C LEU A 176 -12.20 -1.95 11.78
N VAL A 177 -11.18 -1.90 10.92
CA VAL A 177 -10.73 -3.04 10.12
C VAL A 177 -10.26 -4.19 11.02
N ALA A 178 -9.48 -3.89 12.05
CA ALA A 178 -9.00 -4.88 13.02
C ALA A 178 -10.18 -5.53 13.77
N ARG A 179 -11.20 -4.75 14.14
CA ARG A 179 -12.42 -5.26 14.75
C ARG A 179 -13.18 -6.18 13.81
N VAL A 180 -13.43 -5.79 12.56
CA VAL A 180 -14.08 -6.66 11.57
C VAL A 180 -13.25 -7.92 11.27
N SER A 181 -11.93 -7.81 11.21
CA SER A 181 -11.06 -8.97 11.04
C SER A 181 -11.17 -9.96 12.21
N SER A 182 -11.34 -9.45 13.44
CA SER A 182 -11.42 -10.25 14.67
C SER A 182 -12.80 -10.87 14.88
N VAL A 183 -13.87 -10.07 14.87
CA VAL A 183 -15.22 -10.50 15.25
C VAL A 183 -16.20 -10.56 14.08
N GLY A 184 -15.85 -9.96 12.95
CA GLY A 184 -16.73 -9.83 11.79
C GLY A 184 -17.74 -8.70 11.87
N LEU A 185 -18.40 -8.42 10.75
CA LEU A 185 -19.45 -7.41 10.68
C LEU A 185 -20.60 -7.68 11.67
N ALA A 186 -21.07 -8.93 11.73
CA ALA A 186 -22.15 -9.33 12.65
C ALA A 186 -21.74 -9.27 14.13
N GLY A 187 -20.44 -9.33 14.42
CA GLY A 187 -19.89 -9.33 15.77
C GLY A 187 -19.59 -7.93 16.33
N LEU A 188 -19.74 -6.88 15.52
CA LEU A 188 -19.56 -5.50 15.98
C LEU A 188 -20.68 -5.08 16.94
N ASP A 189 -20.35 -4.24 17.92
CA ASP A 189 -21.35 -3.60 18.78
C ASP A 189 -22.09 -2.45 18.05
N GLU A 190 -23.08 -1.83 18.71
CA GLU A 190 -23.89 -0.76 18.12
C GLU A 190 -23.06 0.48 17.74
N ALA A 191 -22.12 0.88 18.59
CA ALA A 191 -21.27 2.04 18.36
C ALA A 191 -20.25 1.79 17.22
N GLU A 192 -19.75 0.57 17.10
CA GLU A 192 -18.91 0.13 16.00
C GLU A 192 -19.70 0.06 14.68
N ARG A 193 -20.92 -0.50 14.70
CA ARG A 193 -21.79 -0.57 13.52
C ARG A 193 -22.17 0.81 12.99
N ALA A 194 -22.40 1.77 13.88
CA ALA A 194 -22.72 3.15 13.49
C ALA A 194 -21.59 3.83 12.68
N LYS A 195 -20.36 3.30 12.74
CA LYS A 195 -19.21 3.78 11.95
C LYS A 195 -19.12 3.15 10.56
N LEU A 196 -19.85 2.06 10.29
CA LEU A 196 -19.81 1.39 9.00
C LEU A 196 -20.42 2.28 7.89
N PRO A 197 -20.04 2.07 6.63
CA PRO A 197 -20.85 2.53 5.51
C PRO A 197 -22.29 2.03 5.66
N ALA A 198 -23.27 2.86 5.28
CA ALA A 198 -24.70 2.56 5.45
C ALA A 198 -25.12 1.22 4.79
N GLU A 199 -24.43 0.85 3.70
CA GLU A 199 -24.64 -0.41 2.99
C GLU A 199 -23.30 -1.10 2.75
N ILE A 200 -23.27 -2.41 2.97
CA ILE A 200 -22.18 -3.30 2.59
C ILE A 200 -22.77 -4.40 1.70
N ASP A 201 -22.56 -4.28 0.39
CA ASP A 201 -23.07 -5.22 -0.60
C ASP A 201 -22.10 -6.39 -0.80
N SER A 202 -22.55 -7.58 -0.43
CA SER A 202 -21.85 -8.85 -0.60
C SER A 202 -22.39 -9.71 -1.74
N GLY A 203 -23.26 -9.16 -2.61
CA GLY A 203 -23.99 -9.90 -3.64
C GLY A 203 -23.12 -10.35 -4.83
N ASP A 204 -22.01 -9.66 -5.11
CA ASP A 204 -21.14 -9.99 -6.25
C ASP A 204 -20.34 -11.29 -6.02
N GLN A 205 -20.89 -12.39 -6.54
CA GLN A 205 -20.26 -13.70 -6.48
C GLN A 205 -18.97 -13.77 -7.30
N ALA A 206 -18.88 -13.06 -8.43
CA ALA A 206 -17.67 -13.06 -9.25
C ALA A 206 -16.50 -12.39 -8.52
N TYR A 207 -16.79 -11.28 -7.83
CA TYR A 207 -15.84 -10.61 -6.94
C TYR A 207 -15.40 -11.53 -5.80
N ARG A 208 -16.34 -12.19 -5.12
CA ARG A 208 -16.00 -13.17 -4.08
C ARG A 208 -15.10 -14.30 -4.61
N GLN A 209 -15.35 -14.83 -5.81
CA GLN A 209 -14.48 -15.86 -6.40
C GLN A 209 -13.09 -15.33 -6.76
N ARG A 210 -12.96 -14.07 -7.21
CA ARG A 210 -11.65 -13.44 -7.43
C ARG A 210 -10.88 -13.29 -6.11
N LEU A 211 -11.54 -12.81 -5.05
CA LEU A 211 -10.94 -12.72 -3.73
C LEU A 211 -10.47 -14.08 -3.19
N LYS A 212 -11.18 -15.17 -3.52
CA LYS A 212 -10.76 -16.52 -3.15
C LYS A 212 -9.40 -16.90 -3.73
N LYS A 213 -9.14 -16.55 -5.00
CA LYS A 213 -7.84 -16.79 -5.65
C LYS A 213 -6.73 -15.98 -5.01
N VAL A 214 -7.00 -14.72 -4.65
CA VAL A 214 -6.06 -13.86 -3.92
C VAL A 214 -5.76 -14.46 -2.55
N PHE A 215 -6.80 -14.80 -1.78
CA PHE A 215 -6.67 -15.41 -0.46
C PHE A 215 -5.82 -16.69 -0.47
N GLN A 216 -6.02 -17.56 -1.47
CA GLN A 216 -5.26 -18.81 -1.61
C GLN A 216 -3.76 -18.59 -1.86
N ARG A 217 -3.37 -17.52 -2.55
CA ARG A 217 -1.95 -17.18 -2.78
C ARG A 217 -1.26 -16.66 -1.52
N HIS A 218 -2.01 -16.12 -0.57
CA HIS A 218 -1.49 -15.61 0.71
C HIS A 218 -1.66 -16.60 1.88
N ALA A 219 -2.29 -17.76 1.66
CA ALA A 219 -2.61 -18.74 2.70
C ALA A 219 -1.42 -19.64 3.14
N GLY A 220 -0.20 -19.08 3.17
CA GLY A 220 0.94 -19.66 3.90
C GLY A 220 0.82 -19.50 5.43
N MET A 221 -0.28 -18.96 5.95
CA MET A 221 -0.53 -18.79 7.38
C MET A 221 -1.94 -19.23 7.77
N SER A 222 -2.01 -20.19 8.69
CA SER A 222 -3.24 -20.80 9.19
C SER A 222 -4.23 -19.81 9.81
N GLY A 223 -5.54 -20.00 9.57
CA GLY A 223 -6.57 -19.75 10.58
C GLY A 223 -7.56 -18.59 10.37
N LYS A 224 -7.44 -17.75 9.33
CA LYS A 224 -8.49 -16.74 9.05
C LYS A 224 -9.56 -17.34 8.13
N ARG A 225 -10.82 -17.36 8.58
CA ARG A 225 -11.94 -17.76 7.72
C ARG A 225 -11.99 -16.83 6.50
N PHE A 226 -11.97 -17.38 5.29
CA PHE A 226 -12.09 -16.63 4.04
C PHE A 226 -13.22 -15.59 4.06
N ASP A 227 -14.32 -15.88 4.78
CA ASP A 227 -15.41 -14.94 5.01
C ASP A 227 -14.96 -13.63 5.68
N ARG A 228 -14.09 -13.70 6.71
CA ARG A 228 -13.54 -12.51 7.38
C ARG A 228 -12.64 -11.70 6.45
N PHE A 229 -11.89 -12.38 5.58
CA PHE A 229 -11.10 -11.72 4.55
C PHE A 229 -12.01 -10.94 3.59
N VAL A 230 -13.07 -11.58 3.09
CA VAL A 230 -14.06 -10.93 2.21
C VAL A 230 -14.73 -9.76 2.92
N GLU A 231 -15.18 -9.91 4.16
CA GLU A 231 -15.79 -8.81 4.94
C GLU A 231 -14.87 -7.59 5.08
N VAL A 232 -13.56 -7.81 5.29
CA VAL A 232 -12.57 -6.72 5.34
C VAL A 232 -12.42 -6.03 3.98
N GLN A 233 -12.33 -6.80 2.89
CA GLN A 233 -12.24 -6.24 1.54
C GLN A 233 -13.48 -5.42 1.19
N LEU A 234 -14.66 -5.93 1.52
CA LEU A 234 -15.93 -5.21 1.36
C LEU A 234 -15.95 -3.93 2.19
N LEU A 235 -15.50 -3.97 3.45
CA LEU A 235 -15.43 -2.78 4.29
C LEU A 235 -14.53 -1.70 3.68
N TRP A 236 -13.35 -2.07 3.19
CA TRP A 236 -12.43 -1.14 2.49
C TRP A 236 -13.09 -0.53 1.26
N ASP A 237 -13.60 -1.37 0.35
CA ASP A 237 -14.21 -0.90 -0.89
C ASP A 237 -15.43 -0.01 -0.66
N GLU A 238 -16.31 -0.40 0.27
CA GLU A 238 -17.51 0.38 0.61
C GLU A 238 -17.16 1.69 1.32
N GLY A 239 -16.12 1.65 2.15
CA GLY A 239 -15.62 2.82 2.84
C GLY A 239 -15.05 3.86 1.87
N MET A 240 -14.17 3.42 0.98
CA MET A 240 -13.60 4.26 -0.06
C MET A 240 -14.67 4.79 -1.02
N ALA A 241 -15.60 3.93 -1.44
CA ALA A 241 -16.68 4.34 -2.32
C ALA A 241 -17.62 5.37 -1.69
N ARG A 242 -17.88 5.26 -0.37
CA ARG A 242 -18.63 6.27 0.38
C ARG A 242 -17.90 7.61 0.33
N SER A 243 -16.62 7.67 0.67
CA SER A 243 -15.85 8.93 0.66
C SER A 243 -15.84 9.60 -0.71
N VAL A 244 -15.67 8.82 -1.78
CA VAL A 244 -15.76 9.35 -3.15
C VAL A 244 -17.16 9.92 -3.41
N ALA A 245 -18.23 9.16 -3.16
CA ALA A 245 -19.59 9.59 -3.44
C ALA A 245 -20.00 10.84 -2.63
N ASP A 246 -19.69 10.86 -1.33
CA ASP A 246 -20.01 11.97 -0.43
C ASP A 246 -19.27 13.25 -0.86
N TYR A 247 -18.00 13.13 -1.21
CA TYR A 247 -17.21 14.26 -1.70
C TYR A 247 -17.77 14.84 -3.00
N LEU A 248 -18.11 14.00 -3.98
CA LEU A 248 -18.62 14.46 -5.27
C LEU A 248 -20.04 15.03 -5.18
N LYS A 249 -20.87 14.54 -4.26
CA LYS A 249 -22.18 15.14 -3.95
C LYS A 249 -22.03 16.55 -3.37
N ALA A 250 -21.07 16.74 -2.47
CA ALA A 250 -20.77 18.05 -1.91
C ALA A 250 -20.11 19.01 -2.94
N HIS A 251 -19.50 18.48 -3.99
CA HIS A 251 -18.82 19.27 -5.03
C HIS A 251 -19.24 18.86 -6.45
N PRO A 252 -20.48 19.17 -6.89
CA PRO A 252 -21.05 18.62 -8.13
C PRO A 252 -20.21 18.85 -9.40
N GLY A 253 -19.54 20.00 -9.52
CA GLY A 253 -18.72 20.35 -10.70
C GLY A 253 -17.30 19.76 -10.73
N ARG A 254 -16.83 19.16 -9.64
CA ARG A 254 -15.40 18.92 -9.40
C ARG A 254 -14.98 17.47 -9.62
N ARG A 255 -14.17 17.18 -10.64
CA ARG A 255 -13.67 15.82 -10.96
C ARG A 255 -12.87 15.22 -9.80
N MET A 256 -12.85 13.89 -9.70
CA MET A 256 -11.92 13.19 -8.82
C MET A 256 -11.07 12.17 -9.58
N VAL A 257 -9.77 12.14 -9.29
CA VAL A 257 -8.89 11.02 -9.59
C VAL A 257 -8.73 10.19 -8.32
N VAL A 258 -9.02 8.89 -8.38
CA VAL A 258 -8.95 7.97 -7.24
C VAL A 258 -7.75 7.07 -7.41
N LEU A 259 -6.85 7.08 -6.43
CA LEU A 259 -5.64 6.25 -6.38
C LEU A 259 -5.86 5.12 -5.38
N ALA A 260 -5.78 3.88 -5.87
CA ALA A 260 -5.96 2.68 -5.08
C ALA A 260 -5.21 1.49 -5.71
N GLY A 261 -4.93 0.47 -4.91
CA GLY A 261 -4.41 -0.80 -5.36
C GLY A 261 -5.31 -1.40 -6.44
N SER A 262 -4.70 -1.97 -7.49
CA SER A 262 -5.42 -2.45 -8.68
C SER A 262 -6.50 -3.49 -8.36
N GLY A 263 -6.35 -4.24 -7.26
CA GLY A 263 -7.35 -5.19 -6.76
C GLY A 263 -8.70 -4.55 -6.42
N HIS A 264 -8.69 -3.31 -5.92
CA HIS A 264 -9.89 -2.55 -5.55
C HIS A 264 -10.61 -1.93 -6.75
N LEU A 265 -9.98 -1.95 -7.93
CA LEU A 265 -10.47 -1.29 -9.14
C LEU A 265 -10.84 -2.26 -10.27
N MET A 266 -10.14 -3.39 -10.35
CA MET A 266 -10.32 -4.35 -11.45
C MET A 266 -11.76 -4.84 -11.60
N PHE A 267 -12.19 -4.95 -12.86
CA PHE A 267 -13.55 -5.32 -13.27
C PHE A 267 -14.66 -4.38 -12.76
N GLY A 268 -14.30 -3.20 -12.23
CA GLY A 268 -15.21 -2.27 -11.57
C GLY A 268 -15.77 -2.76 -10.23
N SER A 269 -15.52 -4.00 -9.85
CA SER A 269 -16.24 -4.70 -8.77
C SER A 269 -15.96 -4.24 -7.34
N GLY A 270 -14.85 -3.55 -7.10
CA GLY A 270 -14.54 -2.94 -5.81
C GLY A 270 -15.13 -1.54 -5.71
N ILE A 271 -14.27 -0.53 -5.63
CA ILE A 271 -14.66 0.88 -5.48
C ILE A 271 -15.60 1.36 -6.61
N PRO A 272 -15.31 1.14 -7.92
CA PRO A 272 -16.07 1.80 -8.99
C PRO A 272 -17.58 1.52 -9.00
N ASN A 273 -17.99 0.25 -8.93
CA ASN A 273 -19.41 -0.14 -8.91
C ASN A 273 -20.10 0.36 -7.64
N ARG A 274 -19.40 0.35 -6.51
CA ARG A 274 -19.93 0.83 -5.22
C ARG A 274 -20.11 2.34 -5.18
N VAL A 275 -19.26 3.10 -5.88
CA VAL A 275 -19.48 4.54 -6.11
C VAL A 275 -20.69 4.72 -7.01
N ASN A 276 -20.74 4.02 -8.15
CA ASN A 276 -21.82 4.17 -9.13
C ASN A 276 -23.20 3.83 -8.54
N ARG A 277 -23.27 2.86 -7.60
CA ARG A 277 -24.50 2.54 -6.85
C ARG A 277 -24.96 3.70 -5.96
N ARG A 278 -24.04 4.46 -5.36
CA ARG A 278 -24.33 5.59 -4.45
C ARG A 278 -24.54 6.92 -5.17
N LEU A 279 -23.89 7.08 -6.31
CA LEU A 279 -23.88 8.27 -7.14
C LEU A 279 -23.58 7.83 -8.60
N PRO A 280 -24.60 7.67 -9.44
CA PRO A 280 -24.40 7.33 -10.85
C PRO A 280 -23.57 8.40 -11.56
N VAL A 281 -22.37 8.04 -12.03
CA VAL A 281 -21.42 8.98 -12.65
C VAL A 281 -20.64 8.31 -13.77
N THR A 282 -20.20 9.12 -14.73
CA THR A 282 -19.25 8.64 -15.75
C THR A 282 -17.89 8.38 -15.13
N SER A 283 -17.31 7.21 -15.39
CA SER A 283 -15.98 6.88 -14.90
C SER A 283 -15.11 6.17 -15.95
N ALA A 284 -13.81 6.11 -15.69
CA ALA A 284 -12.89 5.21 -16.37
C ALA A 284 -11.92 4.58 -15.36
N ILE A 285 -11.46 3.36 -15.66
CA ILE A 285 -10.49 2.58 -14.89
C ILE A 285 -9.22 2.43 -15.73
N VAL A 286 -8.10 2.89 -15.18
CA VAL A 286 -6.76 2.79 -15.77
C VAL A 286 -5.90 1.92 -14.86
N LEU A 287 -5.37 0.80 -15.35
CA LEU A 287 -4.54 -0.13 -14.55
C LEU A 287 -3.16 -0.38 -15.17
N PRO A 288 -2.10 -0.51 -14.36
CA PRO A 288 -0.80 -0.98 -14.83
C PRO A 288 -0.84 -2.48 -15.14
N GLY A 289 -0.44 -2.86 -16.36
CA GLY A 289 -0.55 -4.23 -16.87
C GLY A 289 0.60 -5.17 -16.48
N ASP A 290 1.71 -4.66 -15.97
CA ASP A 290 2.94 -5.38 -15.68
C ASP A 290 2.82 -6.39 -14.51
N ARG A 291 1.93 -6.14 -13.55
CA ARG A 291 1.64 -7.02 -12.40
C ARG A 291 0.27 -7.69 -12.46
N LEU A 292 -0.44 -7.59 -13.59
CA LEU A 292 -1.80 -8.10 -13.73
C LEU A 292 -1.90 -9.27 -14.70
N GLN A 293 -2.74 -10.25 -14.35
CA GLN A 293 -3.25 -11.21 -15.33
C GLN A 293 -4.39 -10.55 -16.10
N LEU A 294 -4.09 -10.08 -17.32
CA LEU A 294 -5.07 -9.41 -18.17
C LEU A 294 -6.23 -10.33 -18.53
N ALA A 295 -7.44 -9.78 -18.47
CA ALA A 295 -8.68 -10.46 -18.84
C ALA A 295 -9.65 -9.43 -19.47
N PRO A 296 -10.57 -9.86 -20.36
CA PRO A 296 -11.60 -8.98 -20.87
C PRO A 296 -12.38 -8.29 -19.75
N GLY A 297 -12.61 -6.98 -19.88
CA GLY A 297 -13.35 -6.17 -18.90
C GLY A 297 -12.62 -5.86 -17.61
N ILE A 298 -11.30 -6.14 -17.49
CA ILE A 298 -10.54 -5.83 -16.27
C ILE A 298 -10.42 -4.33 -16.00
N ALA A 299 -10.36 -3.50 -17.05
CA ALA A 299 -10.23 -2.04 -17.01
C ALA A 299 -10.61 -1.42 -18.37
N ASP A 300 -10.75 -0.10 -18.43
CA ASP A 300 -10.95 0.64 -19.69
C ASP A 300 -9.61 0.84 -20.43
N PHE A 301 -8.54 1.11 -19.67
CA PHE A 301 -7.20 1.30 -20.21
C PHE A 301 -6.16 0.50 -19.40
N ILE A 302 -5.20 -0.08 -20.11
CA ILE A 302 -4.02 -0.72 -19.53
C ILE A 302 -2.81 0.13 -19.86
N THR A 303 -2.04 0.50 -18.84
CA THR A 303 -0.74 1.17 -18.99
C THR A 303 0.39 0.17 -18.89
N TYR A 304 1.52 0.50 -19.50
CA TYR A 304 2.79 -0.20 -19.31
C TYR A 304 3.80 0.83 -18.77
N PRO A 305 3.80 1.06 -17.45
CA PRO A 305 4.71 2.02 -16.84
C PRO A 305 6.18 1.70 -17.15
N GLY A 306 7.03 2.70 -17.06
CA GLY A 306 8.48 2.51 -17.17
C GLY A 306 9.05 1.67 -16.01
N SER A 307 10.38 1.54 -16.02
CA SER A 307 11.11 0.73 -15.03
C SER A 307 11.74 1.57 -13.92
N GLU A 308 11.30 2.82 -13.75
CA GLU A 308 11.80 3.73 -12.73
C GLU A 308 11.60 3.14 -11.34
N GLN A 309 12.71 3.08 -10.59
CA GLN A 309 12.72 2.59 -9.22
C GLN A 309 12.80 3.76 -8.25
N LEU A 310 12.26 3.54 -7.06
CA LEU A 310 12.47 4.47 -5.96
C LEU A 310 13.96 4.50 -5.62
N PRO A 311 14.61 5.67 -5.51
CA PRO A 311 15.98 5.75 -5.05
C PRO A 311 16.15 5.08 -3.67
N PRO A 312 17.27 4.37 -3.44
CA PRO A 312 17.51 3.69 -2.16
C PRO A 312 17.49 4.67 -1.00
N ALA A 313 16.91 4.27 0.14
CA ALA A 313 17.04 5.02 1.38
C ALA A 313 18.37 4.70 2.05
N GLY A 314 18.98 5.68 2.71
CA GLY A 314 20.13 5.43 3.57
C GLY A 314 19.72 4.67 4.83
N MET A 315 20.45 3.59 5.17
CA MET A 315 20.13 2.72 6.30
C MET A 315 21.18 2.77 7.40
N MET A 316 20.74 2.86 8.65
CA MET A 316 21.62 2.70 9.81
C MET A 316 21.91 1.22 10.13
N GLY A 317 21.03 0.30 9.71
CA GLY A 317 21.07 -1.12 10.05
C GLY A 317 20.67 -1.43 11.51
N ILE A 318 19.73 -0.65 12.05
CA ILE A 318 19.18 -0.82 13.40
C ILE A 318 17.79 -1.46 13.32
N TYR A 319 17.57 -2.53 14.08
CA TYR A 319 16.23 -3.04 14.37
C TYR A 319 15.65 -2.26 15.55
N LEU A 320 14.57 -1.52 15.30
CA LEU A 320 13.94 -0.65 16.29
C LEU A 320 12.95 -1.42 17.16
N ALA A 321 12.92 -1.09 18.44
CA ALA A 321 11.93 -1.56 19.41
C ALA A 321 11.32 -0.36 20.13
N GLU A 322 10.01 -0.17 20.02
CA GLU A 322 9.29 0.91 20.70
C GLU A 322 8.73 0.42 22.04
N GLY A 323 8.81 1.26 23.07
CA GLY A 323 8.24 0.96 24.39
C GLY A 323 7.88 2.23 25.16
N ALA A 324 7.40 2.07 26.41
CA ALA A 324 6.89 3.17 27.22
C ALA A 324 7.90 4.32 27.49
N GLN A 325 9.20 4.06 27.31
CA GLN A 325 10.28 5.04 27.52
C GLN A 325 10.80 5.66 26.20
N GLY A 326 10.19 5.35 25.06
CA GLY A 326 10.61 5.79 23.73
C GLY A 326 11.17 4.65 22.88
N VAL A 327 11.94 5.01 21.84
CA VAL A 327 12.49 4.06 20.87
C VAL A 327 13.87 3.56 21.31
N ARG A 328 14.06 2.24 21.27
CA ARG A 328 15.32 1.58 21.60
C ARG A 328 15.89 0.80 20.43
N VAL A 329 17.19 0.57 20.47
CA VAL A 329 17.87 -0.40 19.61
C VAL A 329 17.50 -1.81 20.09
N GLY A 330 16.60 -2.48 19.38
CA GLY A 330 16.21 -3.87 19.62
C GLY A 330 17.27 -4.87 19.15
N GLY A 331 18.04 -4.49 18.13
CA GLY A 331 19.17 -5.24 17.58
C GLY A 331 19.85 -4.45 16.46
N LEU A 332 20.94 -5.00 15.91
CA LEU A 332 21.65 -4.45 14.77
C LEU A 332 21.85 -5.54 13.72
N ALA A 333 21.83 -5.15 12.44
CA ALA A 333 22.27 -6.03 11.37
C ALA A 333 23.80 -6.23 11.46
N PRO A 334 24.32 -7.46 11.28
CA PRO A 334 25.76 -7.71 11.31
C PRO A 334 26.51 -6.88 10.25
N GLY A 335 27.57 -6.20 10.64
CA GLY A 335 28.37 -5.33 9.76
C GLY A 335 27.73 -3.98 9.46
N SER A 336 26.58 -3.65 10.07
CA SER A 336 25.85 -2.40 9.79
C SER A 336 26.64 -1.14 10.17
N ALA A 337 26.26 -0.02 9.54
CA ALA A 337 26.83 1.30 9.84
C ALA A 337 26.72 1.68 11.32
N ALA A 338 25.59 1.38 11.97
CA ALA A 338 25.42 1.62 13.39
C ALA A 338 26.30 0.72 14.27
N GLU A 339 26.48 -0.56 13.90
CA GLU A 339 27.36 -1.47 14.65
C GLU A 339 28.82 -1.00 14.60
N GLN A 340 29.30 -0.58 13.42
CA GLN A 340 30.67 -0.15 13.19
C GLN A 340 31.09 1.04 14.08
N VAL A 341 30.15 1.95 14.37
CA VAL A 341 30.42 3.12 15.23
C VAL A 341 30.13 2.86 16.71
N GLY A 342 29.70 1.66 17.07
CA GLY A 342 29.55 1.23 18.47
C GLY A 342 28.17 1.46 19.08
N VAL A 343 27.13 1.62 18.27
CA VAL A 343 25.72 1.53 18.73
C VAL A 343 25.44 0.11 19.22
N ARG A 344 24.66 -0.04 20.30
CA ARG A 344 24.41 -1.33 20.94
C ARG A 344 22.94 -1.57 21.20
N LYS A 345 22.56 -2.85 21.21
CA LYS A 345 21.24 -3.28 21.69
C LYS A 345 20.98 -2.73 23.09
N GLY A 346 19.78 -2.17 23.28
CA GLY A 346 19.34 -1.57 24.54
C GLY A 346 19.50 -0.05 24.62
N ASP A 347 20.31 0.56 23.76
CA ASP A 347 20.45 2.01 23.65
C ASP A 347 19.08 2.66 23.44
N LEU A 348 18.78 3.67 24.25
CA LEU A 348 17.59 4.49 24.11
C LEU A 348 17.89 5.64 23.16
N ILE A 349 17.24 5.67 22.00
CA ILE A 349 17.44 6.73 21.01
C ILE A 349 16.80 8.02 21.54
N ARG A 350 17.58 9.10 21.57
CA ARG A 350 17.15 10.41 22.08
C ARG A 350 16.93 11.39 20.94
N THR A 351 17.94 11.59 20.10
CA THR A 351 17.86 12.50 18.96
C THR A 351 18.49 11.89 17.71
N LEU A 352 18.05 12.36 16.55
CA LEU A 352 18.64 12.06 15.25
C LEU A 352 18.74 13.36 14.45
N ASN A 353 19.96 13.78 14.11
CA ASN A 353 20.25 15.08 13.50
C ASN A 353 19.68 16.27 14.31
N GLY A 354 19.64 16.14 15.64
CA GLY A 354 19.08 17.14 16.55
C GLY A 354 17.56 17.11 16.68
N SER A 355 16.84 16.29 15.90
CA SER A 355 15.40 16.07 16.07
C SER A 355 15.14 15.08 17.20
N ASP A 356 14.25 15.44 18.12
CA ASP A 356 13.82 14.56 19.20
C ASP A 356 13.10 13.31 18.66
N ILE A 357 13.45 12.15 19.20
CA ILE A 357 12.89 10.86 18.82
C ILE A 357 12.06 10.30 19.97
N GLN A 358 10.74 10.16 19.74
CA GLN A 358 9.83 9.55 20.70
C GLN A 358 9.21 8.26 20.14
N ARG A 359 9.00 8.21 18.83
CA ARG A 359 8.34 7.13 18.09
C ARG A 359 9.19 6.65 16.93
N VAL A 360 8.95 5.41 16.48
CA VAL A 360 9.63 4.89 15.27
C VAL A 360 9.36 5.77 14.04
N ALA A 361 8.18 6.38 13.97
CA ALA A 361 7.82 7.34 12.93
C ALA A 361 8.79 8.53 12.85
N ASP A 362 9.27 9.05 13.97
CA ASP A 362 10.19 10.21 14.00
C ASP A 362 11.52 9.87 13.32
N ILE A 363 12.03 8.66 13.53
CA ILE A 363 13.26 8.18 12.87
C ILE A 363 13.05 8.08 11.37
N ARG A 364 11.92 7.50 10.94
CA ARG A 364 11.60 7.36 9.50
C ARG A 364 11.48 8.72 8.82
N ILE A 365 10.85 9.69 9.48
CA ILE A 365 10.73 11.06 8.96
C ILE A 365 12.10 11.76 8.93
N ALA A 366 12.91 11.64 9.98
CA ALA A 366 14.24 12.25 10.04
C ALA A 366 15.23 11.69 9.00
N LEU A 367 14.98 10.47 8.51
CA LEU A 367 15.76 9.83 7.45
C LEU A 367 15.12 9.95 6.06
N LEU A 368 13.97 10.61 5.91
CA LEU A 368 13.19 10.61 4.67
C LEU A 368 14.01 11.08 3.45
N ASP A 369 14.82 12.12 3.63
CA ASP A 369 15.65 12.71 2.57
C ASP A 369 17.08 12.17 2.55
N LYS A 370 17.35 11.08 3.27
CA LYS A 370 18.70 10.53 3.40
C LYS A 370 18.94 9.36 2.45
N SER A 371 20.12 9.38 1.85
CA SER A 371 20.60 8.39 0.89
C SER A 371 21.77 7.60 1.47
N PRO A 372 22.12 6.43 0.88
CA PRO A 372 23.38 5.76 1.19
C PRO A 372 24.57 6.72 1.02
N GLY A 373 25.49 6.70 1.98
CA GLY A 373 26.64 7.60 2.06
C GLY A 373 26.39 8.91 2.82
N ASP A 374 25.14 9.30 3.07
CA ASP A 374 24.85 10.47 3.91
C ASP A 374 25.27 10.23 5.36
N ARG A 375 25.71 11.30 6.03
CA ARG A 375 26.03 11.25 7.47
C ARG A 375 24.86 11.71 8.31
N VAL A 376 24.63 11.00 9.41
CA VAL A 376 23.65 11.36 10.43
C VAL A 376 24.26 11.30 11.82
N LYS A 377 23.84 12.20 12.70
CA LYS A 377 24.25 12.21 14.10
C LYS A 377 23.15 11.57 14.95
N LEU A 378 23.46 10.43 15.56
CA LEU A 378 22.56 9.70 16.46
C LEU A 378 23.01 9.93 17.91
N GLU A 379 22.09 10.41 18.76
CA GLU A 379 22.34 10.54 20.19
C GLU A 379 21.49 9.51 20.95
N VAL A 380 22.12 8.77 21.85
CA VAL A 380 21.47 7.72 22.63
C VAL A 380 21.83 7.80 24.10
N ARG A 381 20.98 7.22 24.93
CA ARG A 381 21.24 6.96 26.34
C ARG A 381 21.48 5.48 26.59
N ARG A 382 22.62 5.15 27.19
CA ARG A 382 23.05 3.77 27.47
C ARG A 382 23.13 3.54 28.97
N LYS A 383 22.62 2.41 29.45
CA LYS A 383 22.80 2.00 30.85
C LYS A 383 24.26 1.59 31.08
N GLY A 384 24.89 2.16 32.11
CA GLY A 384 26.24 1.81 32.52
C GLY A 384 26.32 0.37 33.06
N VAL A 385 27.49 -0.26 32.91
CA VAL A 385 27.73 -1.66 33.32
C VAL A 385 27.71 -1.83 34.85
N LEU A 386 28.05 -0.78 35.60
CA LEU A 386 28.13 -0.81 37.06
C LEU A 386 27.04 0.08 37.70
N TRP A 387 26.95 1.35 37.30
CA TRP A 387 25.96 2.32 37.78
C TRP A 387 25.75 3.42 36.73
N GLY A 388 24.59 4.08 36.74
CA GLY A 388 24.33 5.29 35.96
C GLY A 388 23.86 5.07 34.51
N GLU A 389 23.62 6.17 33.81
CA GLU A 389 23.31 6.23 32.39
C GLU A 389 24.27 7.22 31.70
N ASP A 390 24.80 6.84 30.54
CA ASP A 390 25.70 7.66 29.74
C ASP A 390 24.95 8.18 28.50
N ASP A 391 25.08 9.47 28.22
CA ASP A 391 24.63 10.06 26.96
C ASP A 391 25.79 9.97 25.94
N LEU A 392 25.54 9.30 24.82
CA LEU A 392 26.52 9.01 23.77
C LEU A 392 26.05 9.59 22.44
N ALA A 393 26.98 10.08 21.64
CA ALA A 393 26.72 10.57 20.29
C ALA A 393 27.56 9.80 19.26
N PHE A 394 26.94 9.44 18.14
CA PHE A 394 27.56 8.68 17.06
C PHE A 394 27.33 9.38 15.72
N ASP A 395 28.39 9.56 14.95
CA ASP A 395 28.30 9.98 13.55
C ASP A 395 28.26 8.74 12.65
N ILE A 396 27.09 8.44 12.10
CA ILE A 396 26.82 7.26 11.28
C ILE A 396 26.85 7.68 9.80
N THR A 397 27.64 6.98 8.98
CA THR A 397 27.52 7.07 7.52
C THR A 397 26.55 5.99 7.06
N LEU A 398 25.40 6.39 6.51
CA LEU A 398 24.33 5.46 6.15
C LEU A 398 24.77 4.48 5.06
N GLY A 399 24.40 3.21 5.22
CA GLY A 399 24.64 2.17 4.23
C GLY A 399 23.52 2.06 3.21
N ASP A 400 23.72 1.16 2.26
CA ASP A 400 22.67 0.71 1.35
C ASP A 400 21.58 -0.09 2.08
N PRO A 401 20.37 -0.15 1.52
CA PRO A 401 19.36 -1.11 1.97
C PRO A 401 19.81 -2.54 1.69
N ASP A 402 19.78 -3.39 2.72
CA ASP A 402 20.08 -4.83 2.64
C ASP A 402 19.08 -5.62 1.79
#